data_AF-A0A075H066-F1
#
_entry.id   AF-A0A075H066-F1
#
_cell.length_a   1.000
_cell.length_b   1.000
_cell.length_c   1.000
_cell.angle_alpha   90.00
_cell.angle_beta   90.00
_cell.angle_gamma   90.00
#
_symmetry.space_group_name_H-M   'P 1'
#
loop_
_entity.id
_entity.type
_entity.pdbx_description
1 polymer ?
#
loop_
_entity_poly.entity_id
_entity_poly.type
_entity_poly.pdbx_seq_one_letter_code
_entity_poly.pdbx_strand_id
1 'polypeptide(L)'
;MAFGLVDNILVYSYGLKRKSRTNIVLGGFSGGAPALIGYVAVTTTGLWDFGLVIAGLVFVWIPMHIWALTLHFKDDYKKVNVPMLTAVQSEKTSARIIAGTTLMMVLFSIVPFFLTHDNGEPLMHEVYLYTAIASGVLMVLLSFWVVAKPSEKASWVLFKFSSPYLAVLFIALMVDSVL
;
A
#
# COMPACT_ATOMS: atom_id res chain seq x y z
N MET A 1 17.34 -9.52 -3.33
CA MET A 1 16.64 -10.35 -4.35
C MET A 1 16.27 -11.73 -3.83
N ALA A 2 17.22 -12.54 -3.34
CA ALA A 2 16.95 -13.90 -2.86
C ALA A 2 15.86 -13.97 -1.78
N PHE A 3 15.89 -13.05 -0.80
CA PHE A 3 14.87 -13.01 0.28
C PHE A 3 13.44 -12.77 -0.22
N GLY A 4 13.22 -11.81 -1.13
CA GLY A 4 11.89 -11.53 -1.70
C GLY A 4 11.37 -12.65 -2.60
N LEU A 5 12.26 -13.32 -3.35
CA LEU A 5 11.93 -14.49 -4.17
C LEU A 5 11.57 -15.70 -3.29
N VAL A 6 12.34 -15.93 -2.22
CA VAL A 6 12.11 -17.01 -1.25
C VAL A 6 10.80 -16.78 -0.49
N ASP A 7 10.52 -15.55 -0.04
CA ASP A 7 9.26 -15.20 0.62
C ASP A 7 8.05 -15.39 -0.33
N ASN A 8 8.14 -14.90 -1.57
CA ASN A 8 7.06 -15.04 -2.56
C ASN A 8 6.76 -16.50 -2.93
N ILE A 9 7.80 -17.34 -3.10
CA ILE A 9 7.66 -18.73 -3.55
C ILE A 9 7.35 -19.68 -2.38
N LEU A 10 8.13 -19.64 -1.29
CA LEU A 10 7.99 -20.60 -0.19
C LEU A 10 6.94 -20.18 0.83
N VAL A 11 6.91 -18.90 1.23
CA VAL A 11 6.01 -18.43 2.29
C VAL A 11 4.64 -18.09 1.71
N TYR A 12 4.56 -17.23 0.70
CA TYR A 12 3.29 -16.78 0.12
C TYR A 12 2.63 -17.86 -0.74
N SER A 13 3.32 -18.41 -1.76
CA SER A 13 2.70 -19.36 -2.71
C SER A 13 2.51 -20.78 -2.15
N TYR A 14 3.50 -21.33 -1.44
CA TYR A 14 3.45 -22.72 -0.96
C TYR A 14 2.81 -22.86 0.43
N GLY A 15 3.07 -21.92 1.35
CA GLY A 15 2.64 -22.01 2.75
C GLY A 15 1.30 -21.33 3.07
N LEU A 16 1.13 -20.06 2.64
CA LEU A 16 0.08 -19.20 3.18
C LEU A 16 -1.15 -19.04 2.30
N LYS A 17 -1.02 -18.94 0.96
CA LYS A 17 -2.13 -18.63 0.03
C LYS A 17 -3.44 -19.39 0.29
N ARG A 18 -3.37 -20.59 0.89
CA ARG A 18 -4.52 -21.44 1.25
C ARG A 18 -4.87 -21.54 2.74
N LYS A 19 -4.11 -20.93 3.68
CA LYS A 19 -4.25 -21.18 5.13
C LYS A 19 -4.54 -19.97 6.03
N SER A 20 -4.24 -18.72 5.66
CA SER A 20 -4.40 -17.59 6.61
C SER A 20 -5.13 -16.36 6.06
N ARG A 21 -5.90 -15.70 6.91
CA ARG A 21 -6.54 -14.40 6.61
C ARG A 21 -5.50 -13.28 6.43
N THR A 22 -4.28 -13.50 6.94
CA THR A 22 -3.14 -12.56 6.92
C THR A 22 -2.22 -12.71 5.70
N ASN A 23 -2.56 -13.58 4.75
CA ASN A 23 -1.71 -13.89 3.59
C ASN A 23 -1.19 -12.64 2.85
N ILE A 24 -2.07 -11.65 2.69
CA ILE A 24 -1.76 -10.43 1.95
C ILE A 24 -0.76 -9.55 2.70
N VAL A 25 -0.81 -9.52 4.04
CA VAL A 25 0.13 -8.73 4.85
C VAL A 25 1.53 -9.32 4.74
N LEU A 26 1.66 -10.65 4.75
CA LEU A 26 2.97 -11.30 4.59
C LEU A 26 3.49 -11.18 3.16
N GLY A 27 2.63 -11.33 2.14
CA GLY A 27 3.01 -11.04 0.75
C GLY A 27 3.42 -9.58 0.50
N GLY A 28 2.91 -8.65 1.30
CA GLY A 28 3.28 -7.23 1.27
C GLY A 28 4.78 -6.98 1.45
N PHE A 29 5.46 -7.78 2.28
CA PHE A 29 6.91 -7.63 2.50
C PHE A 29 7.70 -7.89 1.22
N SER A 30 7.33 -8.93 0.47
CA SER A 30 7.90 -9.19 -0.85
C SER A 30 7.61 -8.07 -1.86
N GLY A 31 6.45 -7.43 -1.75
CA GLY A 31 6.02 -6.37 -2.67
C GLY A 31 6.70 -5.02 -2.46
N GLY A 32 7.15 -4.70 -1.24
CA GLY A 32 7.97 -3.51 -0.97
C GLY A 32 9.44 -3.66 -1.36
N ALA A 33 9.93 -4.91 -1.49
CA ALA A 33 11.33 -5.18 -1.79
C ALA A 33 11.84 -4.59 -3.13
N PRO A 34 11.08 -4.59 -4.25
CA PRO A 34 11.48 -3.92 -5.49
C PRO A 34 11.75 -2.43 -5.31
N ALA A 35 10.93 -1.71 -4.52
CA ALA A 35 11.11 -0.28 -4.27
C ALA A 35 12.41 -0.03 -3.49
N LEU A 36 12.66 -0.82 -2.43
CA LEU A 36 13.91 -0.76 -1.67
C LEU A 36 15.13 -1.06 -2.55
N ILE A 37 15.07 -2.14 -3.35
CA ILE A 37 16.17 -2.56 -4.22
C ILE A 37 16.46 -1.47 -5.27
N GLY A 38 15.43 -0.88 -5.88
CA GLY A 38 15.60 0.20 -6.85
C GLY A 38 16.33 1.41 -6.26
N TYR A 39 15.99 1.80 -5.03
CA TYR A 39 16.64 2.91 -4.35
C TYR A 39 18.09 2.61 -3.93
N VAL A 40 18.32 1.43 -3.34
CA VAL A 40 19.67 1.02 -2.90
C VAL A 40 20.63 0.85 -4.09
N ALA A 41 20.12 0.39 -5.24
CA ALA A 41 20.93 0.20 -6.44
C ALA A 41 21.51 1.51 -7.00
N VAL A 42 20.81 2.64 -6.82
CA VAL A 42 21.25 3.95 -7.31
C VAL A 42 22.06 4.70 -6.25
N THR A 43 21.62 4.66 -4.99
CA THR A 43 22.19 5.50 -3.93
C THR A 43 23.57 4.99 -3.48
N THR A 44 23.78 3.66 -3.46
CA THR A 44 25.03 2.95 -3.12
C THR A 44 25.69 3.25 -1.76
N THR A 45 25.32 4.34 -1.07
CA THR A 45 25.87 4.79 0.22
C THR A 45 24.82 5.62 0.99
N GLY A 46 24.65 5.40 2.29
CA GLY A 46 24.05 6.38 3.22
C GLY A 46 22.57 6.19 3.58
N LEU A 47 21.63 6.27 2.64
CA LEU A 47 20.22 6.51 3.00
C LEU A 47 19.31 5.27 2.96
N TRP A 48 19.62 4.24 3.74
CA TRP A 48 18.73 3.07 3.85
C TRP A 48 17.33 3.45 4.36
N ASP A 49 17.24 4.51 5.17
CA ASP A 49 16.00 4.96 5.79
C ASP A 49 14.94 5.39 4.79
N PHE A 50 15.30 6.17 3.75
CA PHE A 50 14.34 6.55 2.72
C PHE A 50 13.87 5.34 1.90
N GLY A 51 14.80 4.45 1.54
CA GLY A 51 14.49 3.19 0.86
C GLY A 51 13.51 2.32 1.66
N LEU A 52 13.66 2.26 2.98
CA LEU A 52 12.75 1.56 3.88
C LEU A 52 11.39 2.23 3.99
N VAL A 53 11.33 3.57 3.99
CA VAL A 53 10.06 4.30 4.00
C VAL A 53 9.30 4.09 2.69
N ILE A 54 9.92 4.20 1.51
CA ILE A 54 9.20 3.94 0.26
C ILE A 54 8.75 2.47 0.16
N ALA A 55 9.55 1.52 0.65
CA ALA A 55 9.16 0.12 0.71
C ALA A 55 8.02 -0.14 1.70
N GLY A 56 8.05 0.53 2.86
CA GLY A 56 6.98 0.53 3.85
C GLY A 56 5.68 1.11 3.29
N LEU A 57 5.76 2.16 2.47
CA LEU A 57 4.60 2.76 1.82
C LEU A 57 3.92 1.76 0.88
N VAL A 58 4.71 1.07 0.04
CA VAL A 58 4.21 0.00 -0.82
C VAL A 58 3.64 -1.15 0.00
N PHE A 59 4.33 -1.53 1.08
CA PHE A 59 3.87 -2.57 2.00
C PHE A 59 2.48 -2.27 2.57
N VAL A 60 2.24 -1.04 3.06
CA VAL A 60 0.95 -0.65 3.63
C VAL A 60 -0.13 -0.50 2.55
N TRP A 61 0.26 -0.09 1.34
CA TRP A 61 -0.66 0.03 0.20
C TRP A 61 -1.21 -1.33 -0.26
N ILE A 62 -0.41 -2.40 -0.24
CA ILE A 62 -0.81 -3.73 -0.76
C ILE A 62 -2.07 -4.29 -0.05
N PRO A 63 -2.14 -4.38 1.29
CA PRO A 63 -3.34 -4.84 1.99
C PRO A 63 -4.59 -4.05 1.63
N MET A 64 -4.49 -2.72 1.62
CA MET A 64 -5.60 -1.84 1.27
C MET A 64 -6.08 -2.11 -0.18
N HIS A 65 -5.15 -2.15 -1.14
CA HIS A 65 -5.43 -2.37 -2.55
C HIS A 65 -6.10 -3.74 -2.79
N ILE A 66 -5.54 -4.82 -2.27
CA ILE A 66 -6.06 -6.18 -2.51
C ILE A 66 -7.36 -6.42 -1.73
N TRP A 67 -7.51 -5.88 -0.52
CA TRP A 67 -8.78 -6.00 0.20
C TRP A 67 -9.92 -5.23 -0.49
N ALA A 68 -9.65 -4.08 -1.10
CA ALA A 68 -10.65 -3.39 -1.92
C ALA A 68 -11.10 -4.24 -3.14
N LEU A 69 -10.17 -4.88 -3.84
CA LEU A 69 -10.47 -5.80 -4.94
C LEU A 69 -11.34 -6.98 -4.50
N THR A 70 -11.01 -7.53 -3.34
CA THR A 70 -11.60 -8.80 -2.88
C THR A 70 -12.91 -8.59 -2.15
N LEU A 71 -13.21 -7.35 -1.77
CA LEU A 71 -14.54 -6.92 -1.36
C LEU A 71 -15.49 -6.83 -2.58
N HIS A 72 -14.97 -6.43 -3.74
CA HIS A 72 -15.73 -6.46 -5.00
C HIS A 72 -16.03 -7.90 -5.45
N PHE A 73 -15.04 -8.79 -5.47
CA PHE A 73 -15.20 -10.19 -5.91
C PHE A 73 -15.57 -11.18 -4.78
N LYS A 74 -16.14 -10.70 -3.67
CA LYS A 74 -16.34 -11.49 -2.43
C LYS A 74 -17.06 -12.83 -2.68
N ASP A 75 -18.05 -12.85 -3.56
CA ASP A 75 -18.89 -14.02 -3.80
C ASP A 75 -18.16 -15.09 -4.59
N ASP A 76 -17.29 -14.68 -5.51
CA ASP A 76 -16.43 -15.61 -6.23
C ASP A 76 -15.37 -16.23 -5.30
N TYR A 77 -14.78 -15.43 -4.40
CA TYR A 77 -13.87 -15.93 -3.37
C TYR A 77 -14.56 -16.90 -2.39
N LYS A 78 -15.84 -16.68 -2.06
CA LYS A 78 -16.63 -17.62 -1.26
C LYS A 78 -16.88 -18.93 -2.00
N LYS A 79 -17.22 -18.89 -3.30
CA LYS A 79 -17.46 -20.11 -4.11
C LYS A 79 -16.23 -21.02 -4.16
N VAL A 80 -15.03 -20.44 -4.22
CA VAL A 80 -13.78 -21.22 -4.29
C VAL A 80 -13.15 -21.51 -2.92
N ASN A 81 -13.84 -21.22 -1.81
CA ASN A 81 -13.40 -21.46 -0.43
C ASN A 81 -12.01 -20.87 -0.10
N VAL A 82 -11.65 -19.71 -0.68
CA VAL A 82 -10.38 -19.05 -0.36
C VAL A 82 -10.60 -18.10 0.83
N PRO A 83 -9.88 -18.27 1.96
CA PRO A 83 -10.15 -17.55 3.21
C PRO A 83 -9.59 -16.12 3.20
N MET A 84 -10.10 -15.29 2.30
CA MET A 84 -9.79 -13.84 2.25
C MET A 84 -10.51 -13.11 3.37
N LEU A 85 -9.93 -12.02 3.89
CA LEU A 85 -10.54 -11.19 4.94
C LEU A 85 -12.00 -10.82 4.59
N THR A 86 -12.23 -10.44 3.34
CA THR A 86 -13.54 -10.03 2.79
C THR A 86 -14.51 -11.20 2.55
N ALA A 87 -14.00 -12.43 2.41
CA ALA A 87 -14.81 -13.62 2.22
C ALA A 87 -15.28 -14.23 3.55
N VAL A 88 -14.50 -14.02 4.62
CA VAL A 88 -14.74 -14.62 5.95
C VAL A 88 -15.42 -13.64 6.92
N GLN A 89 -15.15 -12.34 6.82
CA GLN A 89 -15.76 -11.31 7.67
C GLN A 89 -16.99 -10.68 7.00
N SER A 90 -17.80 -9.96 7.79
CA SER A 90 -18.89 -9.15 7.24
C SER A 90 -18.34 -8.04 6.34
N GLU A 91 -19.14 -7.61 5.37
CA GLU A 91 -18.78 -6.50 4.47
C GLU A 91 -18.50 -5.21 5.24
N LYS A 92 -19.28 -4.94 6.29
CA LYS A 92 -19.09 -3.77 7.15
C LYS A 92 -17.76 -3.83 7.91
N THR A 93 -17.40 -5.00 8.45
CA THR A 93 -16.12 -5.18 9.14
C THR A 93 -14.96 -5.01 8.17
N SER A 94 -15.06 -5.62 6.99
CA SER A 94 -14.02 -5.54 5.96
C SER A 94 -13.83 -4.11 5.46
N ALA A 95 -14.92 -3.38 5.23
CA ALA A 95 -14.88 -1.96 4.86
C ALA A 95 -14.19 -1.10 5.92
N ARG A 96 -14.48 -1.32 7.21
CA ARG A 96 -13.80 -0.60 8.30
C ARG A 96 -12.30 -0.90 8.37
N ILE A 97 -11.90 -2.16 8.15
CA ILE A 97 -10.48 -2.53 8.13
C ILE A 97 -9.78 -1.87 6.94
N ILE A 98 -10.41 -1.88 5.76
CA ILE A 98 -9.91 -1.18 4.57
C ILE A 98 -9.74 0.31 4.85
N ALA A 99 -10.72 0.96 5.50
CA ALA A 99 -10.59 2.37 5.87
C ALA A 99 -9.49 2.65 6.89
N GLY A 100 -9.33 1.77 7.88
CA GLY A 100 -8.23 1.84 8.84
C GLY A 100 -6.87 1.74 8.14
N THR A 101 -6.71 0.82 7.20
CA THR A 101 -5.45 0.68 6.44
C THR A 101 -5.25 1.78 5.41
N THR A 102 -6.31 2.33 4.80
CA THR A 102 -6.21 3.53 3.96
C THR A 102 -5.71 4.72 4.77
N LEU A 103 -6.26 4.95 5.97
CA LEU A 103 -5.83 6.06 6.82
C LEU A 103 -4.36 5.89 7.24
N MET A 104 -3.98 4.67 7.65
CA MET A 104 -2.58 4.35 7.97
C MET A 104 -1.65 4.59 6.77
N MET A 105 -2.06 4.20 5.55
CA MET A 105 -1.31 4.45 4.33
C MET A 105 -1.10 5.95 4.08
N VAL A 106 -2.14 6.76 4.25
CA VAL A 106 -2.07 8.21 4.01
C VAL A 106 -1.19 8.89 5.06
N LEU A 107 -1.29 8.52 6.33
CA LEU A 107 -0.37 9.00 7.36
C LEU A 107 1.07 8.61 7.06
N PHE A 108 1.27 7.36 6.59
CA PHE A 108 2.60 6.87 6.23
C PHE A 108 3.17 7.57 4.98
N SER A 109 2.34 8.00 4.03
CA SER A 109 2.81 8.80 2.88
C SER A 109 3.27 10.21 3.23
N ILE A 110 3.05 10.70 4.46
CA ILE A 110 3.58 12.00 4.90
C ILE A 110 4.99 11.83 5.49
N VAL A 111 5.37 10.61 5.92
CA VAL A 111 6.67 10.33 6.55
C VAL A 111 7.87 10.80 5.71
N PRO A 112 7.92 10.64 4.38
CA PRO A 112 9.05 11.12 3.57
C PRO A 112 9.35 12.61 3.71
N PHE A 113 8.34 13.44 4.01
CA PHE A 113 8.53 14.88 4.23
C PHE A 113 9.30 15.21 5.50
N PHE A 114 9.23 14.34 6.52
CA PHE A 114 9.96 14.54 7.78
C PHE A 114 11.37 13.96 7.76
N LEU A 115 11.79 13.32 6.66
CA LEU A 115 13.15 12.83 6.50
C LEU A 115 14.06 13.99 6.08
N THR A 116 15.26 14.02 6.66
CA THR A 116 16.31 14.99 6.34
C THR A 116 17.54 14.26 5.83
N HIS A 117 18.29 14.91 4.94
CA HIS A 117 19.63 14.48 4.57
C HIS A 117 20.60 14.64 5.76
N ASP A 118 21.77 13.99 5.67
CA ASP A 118 22.83 14.07 6.70
C ASP A 118 23.34 15.49 6.96
N ASN A 119 23.12 16.41 6.01
CA ASN A 119 23.45 17.83 6.11
C ASN A 119 22.36 18.68 6.82
N GLY A 120 21.25 18.06 7.23
CA GLY A 120 20.12 18.73 7.89
C GLY A 120 19.08 19.34 6.95
N GLU A 121 19.28 19.27 5.63
CA GLU A 121 18.31 19.76 4.65
C GLU A 121 17.14 18.77 4.49
N PRO A 122 15.90 19.26 4.26
CA PRO A 122 14.76 18.39 3.98
C PRO A 122 15.03 17.52 2.75
N LEU A 123 14.64 16.24 2.82
CA LEU A 123 14.77 15.32 1.69
C LEU A 123 13.70 15.59 0.62
N MET A 124 12.54 16.06 1.05
CA MET A 124 11.38 16.41 0.23
C MET A 124 10.88 17.80 0.62
N HIS A 125 10.41 18.56 -0.35
CA HIS A 125 9.89 19.91 -0.22
C HIS A 125 8.35 19.94 -0.28
N GLU A 126 7.80 21.14 -0.44
CA GLU A 126 6.36 21.39 -0.37
C GLU A 126 5.57 20.73 -1.51
N VAL A 127 6.18 20.51 -2.68
CA VAL A 127 5.47 19.92 -3.84
C VAL A 127 5.04 18.49 -3.54
N TYR A 128 5.92 17.70 -2.91
CA TYR A 128 5.56 16.37 -2.45
C TYR A 128 4.46 16.43 -1.39
N LEU A 129 4.59 17.29 -0.39
CA LEU A 129 3.63 17.40 0.71
C LEU A 129 2.21 17.72 0.21
N TYR A 130 2.06 18.74 -0.65
CA TYR A 130 0.76 19.09 -1.21
C TYR A 130 0.17 17.96 -2.04
N THR A 131 1.00 17.27 -2.82
CA THR A 131 0.55 16.13 -3.63
C THR A 131 0.11 14.95 -2.76
N ALA A 132 0.86 14.65 -1.70
CA ALA A 132 0.54 13.59 -0.75
C ALA A 132 -0.75 13.88 0.02
N ILE A 133 -0.95 15.12 0.48
CA ILE A 133 -2.18 15.51 1.16
C ILE A 133 -3.37 15.46 0.19
N ALA A 134 -3.26 16.06 -1.01
CA ALA A 134 -4.37 16.13 -1.96
C ALA A 134 -4.82 14.72 -2.40
N SER A 135 -3.87 13.87 -2.79
CA SER A 135 -4.14 12.50 -3.19
C SER A 135 -4.60 11.63 -2.00
N GLY A 136 -4.09 11.89 -0.80
CA GLY A 136 -4.45 11.19 0.43
C GLY A 136 -5.87 11.50 0.90
N VAL A 137 -6.29 12.77 0.83
CA VAL A 137 -7.67 13.18 1.10
C VAL A 137 -8.64 12.47 0.16
N LEU A 138 -8.32 12.38 -1.13
CA LEU A 138 -9.13 11.63 -2.09
C LEU A 138 -9.26 10.15 -1.71
N MET A 139 -8.17 9.48 -1.32
CA MET A 139 -8.20 8.09 -0.85
C MET A 139 -9.10 7.91 0.38
N VAL A 140 -8.97 8.81 1.36
CA VAL A 140 -9.76 8.77 2.60
C VAL A 140 -11.24 8.96 2.30
N LEU A 141 -11.61 9.91 1.44
CA LEU A 141 -13.00 10.12 1.02
C LEU A 141 -13.59 8.89 0.33
N LEU A 142 -12.84 8.27 -0.60
CA LEU A 142 -13.27 7.04 -1.25
C LEU A 142 -13.43 5.88 -0.27
N SER A 143 -12.54 5.79 0.72
CA SER A 143 -12.60 4.74 1.73
C SER A 143 -13.78 4.93 2.70
N PHE A 144 -14.07 6.17 3.10
CA PHE A 144 -15.29 6.50 3.85
C PHE A 144 -16.56 6.17 3.07
N TRP A 145 -16.56 6.36 1.75
CA TRP A 145 -17.68 5.96 0.91
C TRP A 145 -17.91 4.44 0.94
N VAL A 146 -16.84 3.63 0.93
CA VAL A 146 -16.93 2.17 1.09
C VAL A 146 -17.47 1.79 2.47
N VAL A 147 -17.11 2.51 3.54
CA VAL A 147 -17.64 2.28 4.90
C VAL A 147 -19.11 2.66 5.03
N ALA A 148 -19.49 3.82 4.49
CA ALA A 148 -20.85 4.34 4.58
C ALA A 148 -21.84 3.50 3.75
N LYS A 149 -21.41 3.07 2.57
CA LYS A 149 -22.22 2.23 1.66
C LYS A 149 -21.35 1.12 1.05
N PRO A 150 -21.12 0.02 1.79
CA PRO A 150 -20.42 -1.14 1.27
C PRO A 150 -21.13 -1.62 0.01
N SER A 151 -20.45 -1.47 -1.13
CA SER A 151 -20.99 -1.85 -2.43
C SER A 151 -19.85 -2.27 -3.35
N GLU A 152 -20.17 -3.13 -4.31
CA GLU A 152 -19.22 -3.57 -5.34
C GLU A 152 -18.65 -2.38 -6.11
N LYS A 153 -19.49 -1.39 -6.45
CA LYS A 153 -19.08 -0.18 -7.15
C LYS A 153 -18.09 0.65 -6.32
N ALA A 154 -18.37 0.89 -5.04
CA ALA A 154 -17.49 1.68 -4.18
C ALA A 154 -16.12 0.99 -4.01
N SER A 155 -16.13 -0.31 -3.78
CA SER A 155 -14.89 -1.12 -3.62
C SER A 155 -14.05 -1.12 -4.89
N TRP A 156 -14.71 -1.22 -6.05
CA TRP A 156 -14.05 -1.16 -7.36
C TRP A 156 -13.41 0.19 -7.66
N VAL A 157 -14.11 1.29 -7.32
CA VAL A 157 -13.57 2.64 -7.48
C VAL A 157 -12.36 2.83 -6.56
N LEU A 158 -12.45 2.47 -5.28
CA LEU A 158 -11.31 2.55 -4.36
C LEU A 158 -10.09 1.77 -4.87
N PHE A 159 -10.31 0.54 -5.35
CA PHE A 159 -9.28 -0.28 -5.97
C PHE A 159 -8.64 0.43 -7.19
N LYS A 160 -9.45 0.90 -8.14
CA LYS A 160 -8.95 1.55 -9.36
C LYS A 160 -8.19 2.84 -9.09
N PHE A 161 -8.59 3.62 -8.11
CA PHE A 161 -7.91 4.87 -7.78
C PHE A 161 -6.64 4.64 -6.95
N SER A 162 -6.55 3.55 -6.21
CA SER A 162 -5.39 3.27 -5.36
C SER A 162 -4.09 3.01 -6.14
N SER A 163 -4.12 2.47 -7.37
CA SER A 163 -2.89 2.32 -8.18
C SER A 163 -2.39 3.66 -8.75
N PRO A 164 -3.24 4.50 -9.36
CA PRO A 164 -2.87 5.88 -9.72
C PRO A 164 -2.38 6.71 -8.53
N TYR A 165 -2.94 6.53 -7.34
CA TYR A 165 -2.47 7.19 -6.12
C TYR A 165 -0.98 6.95 -5.87
N LEU A 166 -0.56 5.68 -5.87
CA LEU A 166 0.84 5.34 -5.63
C LEU A 166 1.75 5.84 -6.77
N ALA A 167 1.27 5.79 -8.02
CA ALA A 167 2.00 6.33 -9.17
C ALA A 167 2.20 7.85 -9.06
N VAL A 168 1.17 8.60 -8.68
CA VAL A 168 1.24 10.06 -8.46
C VAL A 168 2.20 10.38 -7.34
N LEU A 169 2.18 9.64 -6.22
CA LEU A 169 3.14 9.84 -5.13
C LEU A 169 4.59 9.61 -5.59
N PHE A 170 4.86 8.56 -6.35
CA PHE A 170 6.22 8.30 -6.85
C PHE A 170 6.68 9.31 -7.90
N ILE A 171 5.79 9.77 -8.78
CA ILE A 171 6.10 10.87 -9.70
C ILE A 171 6.41 12.14 -8.90
N ALA A 172 5.63 12.44 -7.86
CA ALA A 172 5.88 13.59 -7.01
C ALA A 172 7.24 13.50 -6.30
N LEU A 173 7.60 12.34 -5.74
CA LEU A 173 8.94 12.11 -5.17
C LEU A 173 10.05 12.37 -6.20
N MET A 174 9.88 11.91 -7.44
CA MET A 174 10.87 12.12 -8.49
C MET A 174 11.00 13.60 -8.87
N VAL A 175 9.89 14.29 -9.07
CA VAL A 175 9.88 15.72 -9.43
C VAL A 175 10.50 16.56 -8.32
N ASP A 176 10.08 16.31 -7.08
CA ASP A 176 10.50 17.08 -5.91
C ASP A 176 11.97 16.83 -5.53
N SER A 177 12.51 15.64 -5.85
CA SER A 177 13.95 15.35 -5.67
C SER A 177 14.87 16.08 -6.64
N VAL A 178 14.33 16.66 -7.71
CA VAL A 178 15.09 17.41 -8.73
C VAL A 178 15.00 18.93 -8.52
N LEU A 179 14.02 19.37 -7.72
CA LEU A 179 13.81 20.78 -7.35
C LEU A 179 14.74 21.17 -6.19
#